data_AF-A0AA38CP41-F1
#
_entry.id   AF-A0AA38CP41-F1
#
_cell.length_a   1.000
_cell.length_b   1.000
_cell.length_c   1.000
_cell.angle_alpha   90.00
_cell.angle_beta   90.00
_cell.angle_gamma   90.00
#
_symmetry.space_group_name_H-M   'P 1'
#
loop_
_entity.id
_entity.type
_entity.pdbx_description
1 polymer ?
#
loop_
_entity_poly.entity_id
_entity_poly.type
_entity_poly.pdbx_seq_one_letter_code
_entity_poly.pdbx_strand_id
1 'polypeptide(L)'
;SLLDDAETVPTENGVEKTPDELVLDGGFVTPEGNAFGHAFRDYEKESARQAGVEEFYRTQHINQTYDFVLGKREEYGKLDRAVMSIWECCELLNEFVDESDPDLDEPQIEHLLQTAEAIRRDYPNDDWLHLTGLIH
;
A
#
# COMPACT_ATOMS: atom_id res chain seq x y z
N SER A 1 32.92 56.47 -2.75
CA SER A 1 33.61 55.20 -3.02
C SER A 1 32.56 54.13 -3.21
N LEU A 2 32.37 53.73 -4.47
CA LEU A 2 31.83 52.45 -4.95
C LEU A 2 30.69 51.83 -4.11
N LEU A 3 29.46 52.19 -4.46
CA LEU A 3 28.34 51.26 -4.39
C LEU A 3 28.52 50.34 -5.60
N ASP A 4 28.93 49.09 -5.36
CA ASP A 4 28.90 48.04 -6.38
C ASP A 4 27.49 47.45 -6.42
N ASP A 5 26.98 47.40 -7.64
CA ASP A 5 25.66 46.95 -8.04
C ASP A 5 25.44 45.47 -7.69
N ALA A 6 24.46 45.20 -6.81
CA ALA A 6 23.88 43.88 -6.70
C ALA A 6 22.90 43.69 -7.86
N GLU A 7 23.34 43.01 -8.92
CA GLU A 7 22.44 42.51 -9.96
C GLU A 7 21.43 41.55 -9.34
N THR A 8 20.19 42.02 -9.18
CA THR A 8 19.05 41.18 -8.84
C THR A 8 18.64 40.37 -10.07
N VAL A 9 18.89 39.07 -10.04
CA VAL A 9 18.32 38.13 -11.03
C VAL A 9 16.87 37.86 -10.63
N PRO A 10 15.87 38.12 -11.50
CA PRO A 10 14.47 37.88 -11.17
C PRO A 10 14.17 36.39 -11.28
N THR A 11 13.84 35.75 -10.16
CA THR A 11 13.19 34.44 -10.15
C THR A 11 11.68 34.66 -10.06
N GLU A 12 10.96 34.29 -11.12
CA GLU A 12 9.51 34.17 -11.11
C GLU A 12 9.09 33.09 -10.10
N ASN A 13 8.00 33.36 -9.38
CA ASN A 13 7.41 32.59 -8.28
C ASN A 13 7.97 32.95 -6.90
N GLY A 14 7.43 34.03 -6.34
CA GLY A 14 7.64 34.42 -4.95
C GLY A 14 7.05 33.39 -3.98
N VAL A 15 7.93 32.66 -3.31
CA VAL A 15 7.67 32.01 -2.03
C VAL A 15 8.93 32.18 -1.18
N GLU A 16 8.84 32.95 -0.10
CA GLU A 16 9.90 33.06 0.89
C GLU A 16 10.11 31.69 1.57
N LYS A 17 11.31 31.12 1.48
CA LYS A 17 11.68 29.88 2.18
C LYS A 17 12.09 30.19 3.61
N THR A 18 11.42 29.57 4.57
CA THR A 18 11.84 29.54 5.98
C THR A 18 12.98 28.52 6.17
N PRO A 19 13.90 28.71 7.14
CA PRO A 19 15.17 27.95 7.20
C PRO A 19 15.05 26.50 7.72
N ASP A 20 13.87 26.05 8.13
CA ASP A 20 13.66 24.75 8.81
C ASP A 20 12.86 23.73 7.96
N GLU A 21 12.97 23.81 6.63
CA GLU A 21 12.41 22.76 5.77
C GLU A 21 13.39 21.58 5.69
N LEU A 22 13.05 20.47 6.37
CA LEU A 22 13.74 19.19 6.23
C LEU A 22 13.66 18.75 4.76
N VAL A 23 14.74 18.93 4.02
CA VAL A 23 14.89 18.41 2.67
C VAL A 23 14.98 16.88 2.75
N LEU A 24 13.88 16.20 2.46
CA LEU A 24 13.86 14.77 2.20
C LEU A 24 14.54 14.53 0.85
N ASP A 25 15.87 14.43 0.87
CA ASP A 25 16.69 14.11 -0.32
C ASP A 25 16.51 12.63 -0.67
N GLY A 26 15.41 12.33 -1.38
CA GLY A 26 15.03 10.98 -1.77
C GLY A 26 13.52 10.78 -1.83
N GLY A 27 12.78 11.73 -2.42
CA GLY A 27 11.32 11.68 -2.50
C GLY A 27 10.80 10.35 -3.02
N PHE A 28 9.87 9.75 -2.30
CA PHE A 28 9.07 8.62 -2.76
C PHE A 28 8.29 9.08 -4.00
N VAL A 29 8.77 8.70 -5.19
CA VAL A 29 8.08 8.99 -6.45
C VAL A 29 7.04 7.91 -6.67
N THR A 30 5.77 8.24 -6.41
CA THR A 30 4.65 7.36 -6.76
C THR A 30 4.53 7.30 -8.28
N PRO A 31 4.58 6.11 -8.91
CA PRO A 31 4.29 5.97 -10.32
C PRO A 31 2.86 6.44 -10.62
N GLU A 32 2.64 7.07 -11.79
CA GLU A 32 1.30 7.56 -12.18
C GLU A 32 0.28 6.43 -12.38
N GLY A 33 0.73 5.18 -12.51
CA GLY A 33 -0.13 4.02 -12.62
C GLY A 33 0.60 2.70 -12.42
N ASN A 34 -0.18 1.62 -12.34
CA ASN A 34 0.32 0.26 -12.25
C ASN A 34 1.00 -0.19 -13.55
N ALA A 35 1.56 -1.41 -13.55
CA ALA A 35 2.23 -2.00 -14.71
C ALA A 35 1.36 -2.09 -15.97
N PHE A 36 0.04 -1.88 -15.84
CA PHE A 36 -0.97 -1.92 -16.90
C PHE A 36 -1.48 -0.52 -17.31
N GLY A 37 -0.91 0.55 -16.76
CA GLY A 37 -1.28 1.93 -17.10
C GLY A 37 -2.61 2.39 -16.49
N HIS A 38 -3.06 1.75 -15.41
CA HIS A 38 -4.23 2.18 -14.63
C HIS A 38 -3.80 2.97 -13.40
N ALA A 39 -4.58 3.98 -13.04
CA ALA A 39 -4.41 4.67 -11.76
C ALA A 39 -4.60 3.67 -10.62
N PHE A 40 -3.76 3.76 -9.58
CA PHE A 40 -3.91 2.93 -8.39
C PHE A 40 -5.15 3.32 -7.60
N ARG A 41 -5.89 2.31 -7.09
CA ARG A 41 -7.04 2.47 -6.20
C ARG A 41 -8.15 3.35 -6.77
N ASP A 42 -8.48 3.16 -8.04
CA ASP A 42 -9.56 3.89 -8.69
C ASP A 42 -10.91 3.22 -8.41
N TYR A 43 -11.68 3.79 -7.48
CA TYR A 43 -13.02 3.31 -7.11
C TYR A 43 -14.15 3.94 -7.95
N GLU A 44 -13.86 4.97 -8.74
CA GLU A 44 -14.85 5.67 -9.56
C GLU A 44 -14.93 5.09 -10.98
N LYS A 45 -13.85 4.47 -11.46
CA LYS A 45 -13.79 3.86 -12.78
C LYS A 45 -14.72 2.65 -12.90
N GLU A 46 -15.56 2.71 -13.93
CA GLU A 46 -16.45 1.62 -14.30
C GLU A 46 -15.63 0.39 -14.73
N SER A 47 -15.67 -0.65 -13.90
CA SER A 47 -14.98 -1.93 -14.12
C SER A 47 -15.84 -3.10 -13.66
N ALA A 48 -15.53 -4.31 -14.14
CA ALA A 48 -16.23 -5.52 -13.68
C ALA A 48 -16.07 -5.75 -12.16
N ARG A 49 -14.97 -5.24 -11.57
CA ARG A 49 -14.64 -5.31 -10.15
C ARG A 49 -15.40 -4.30 -9.29
N GLN A 50 -15.69 -3.12 -9.83
CA GLN A 50 -16.23 -2.00 -9.05
C GLN A 50 -17.49 -2.39 -8.27
N ALA A 51 -18.43 -3.09 -8.90
CA ALA A 51 -19.66 -3.52 -8.23
C ALA A 51 -19.41 -4.52 -7.08
N GLY A 52 -18.42 -5.41 -7.25
CA GLY A 52 -18.02 -6.37 -6.20
C GLY A 52 -17.36 -5.66 -5.03
N VAL A 53 -16.43 -4.74 -5.31
CA VAL A 53 -15.74 -3.93 -4.31
C VAL A 53 -16.73 -3.05 -3.54
N GLU A 54 -17.66 -2.38 -4.24
CA GLU A 54 -18.69 -1.56 -3.60
C GLU A 54 -19.59 -2.40 -2.67
N GLU A 55 -20.05 -3.56 -3.13
CA GLU A 55 -20.89 -4.47 -2.35
C GLU A 55 -20.14 -5.05 -1.13
N PHE A 56 -18.85 -5.35 -1.30
CA PHE A 56 -17.97 -5.77 -0.22
C PHE A 56 -17.92 -4.69 0.86
N TYR A 57 -17.57 -3.44 0.50
CA TYR A 57 -17.49 -2.34 1.45
C TYR A 57 -18.84 -2.01 2.09
N ARG A 58 -19.93 -2.03 1.30
CA ARG A 58 -21.29 -1.83 1.82
C ARG A 58 -21.62 -2.86 2.90
N THR A 59 -21.31 -4.12 2.65
CA THR A 59 -21.53 -5.22 3.60
C THR A 59 -20.66 -5.08 4.84
N GLN A 60 -19.38 -4.73 4.68
CA GLN A 60 -18.50 -4.49 5.82
C GLN A 60 -18.99 -3.32 6.68
N HIS A 61 -19.36 -2.18 6.08
CA HIS A 61 -19.84 -1.00 6.80
C HIS A 61 -21.12 -1.26 7.61
N ILE A 62 -22.00 -2.15 7.13
CA ILE A 62 -23.23 -2.50 7.84
C ILE A 62 -22.95 -3.47 9.00
N ASN A 63 -22.02 -4.40 8.83
CA ASN A 63 -21.88 -5.55 9.74
C ASN A 63 -20.71 -5.45 10.73
N GLN A 64 -19.72 -4.60 10.47
CA GLN A 64 -18.56 -4.38 11.35
C GLN A 64 -18.94 -3.56 12.60
N THR A 65 -19.64 -4.20 13.52
CA THR A 65 -20.06 -3.62 14.81
C THR A 65 -19.07 -3.95 15.93
N TYR A 66 -19.15 -3.22 17.05
CA TYR A 66 -18.32 -3.49 18.23
C TYR A 66 -18.46 -4.95 18.71
N ASP A 67 -19.70 -5.44 18.82
CA ASP A 67 -19.97 -6.80 19.28
C ASP A 67 -19.43 -7.85 18.30
N PHE A 68 -19.55 -7.59 16.99
CA PHE A 68 -18.98 -8.45 15.96
C PHE A 68 -17.45 -8.56 16.09
N VAL A 69 -16.75 -7.43 16.19
CA VAL A 69 -15.30 -7.39 16.33
C VAL A 69 -14.86 -8.07 17.63
N LEU A 70 -15.55 -7.82 18.74
CA LEU A 70 -15.22 -8.46 20.02
C LEU A 70 -15.36 -9.98 19.94
N GLY A 71 -16.44 -10.47 19.33
CA GLY A 71 -16.65 -11.89 19.07
C GLY A 71 -15.55 -12.50 18.19
N LYS A 72 -15.16 -11.82 17.09
CA LYS A 72 -14.07 -12.29 16.23
C LYS A 72 -12.71 -12.32 16.93
N ARG A 73 -12.43 -11.35 17.82
CA ARG A 73 -11.20 -11.36 18.63
C ARG A 73 -11.15 -12.55 19.59
N GLU A 74 -12.26 -12.89 20.22
CA GLU A 74 -12.34 -14.08 21.08
C GLU A 74 -12.22 -15.38 20.26
N GLU A 75 -12.86 -15.42 19.10
CA GLU A 75 -12.88 -16.58 18.19
C GLU A 75 -11.49 -16.89 17.63
N TYR A 76 -10.76 -15.90 17.10
CA TYR A 76 -9.47 -16.10 16.45
C TYR A 76 -8.27 -15.95 17.38
N GLY A 77 -8.42 -15.29 18.54
CA GLY A 77 -7.34 -15.10 19.52
C GLY A 77 -6.84 -16.40 20.17
N LYS A 78 -7.58 -17.50 20.03
CA LYS A 78 -7.20 -18.83 20.54
C LYS A 78 -6.11 -19.50 19.70
N LEU A 79 -5.96 -19.11 18.43
CA LEU A 79 -4.97 -19.65 17.49
C LEU A 79 -5.00 -21.19 17.38
N ASP A 80 -6.19 -21.79 17.46
CA ASP A 80 -6.40 -23.24 17.55
C ASP A 80 -7.05 -23.85 16.29
N ARG A 81 -7.11 -23.09 15.19
CA ARG A 81 -7.77 -23.53 13.94
C ARG A 81 -6.94 -24.48 13.10
N ALA A 82 -5.63 -24.28 13.07
CA ALA A 82 -4.72 -25.05 12.25
C ALA A 82 -3.27 -24.87 12.74
N VAL A 83 -2.43 -25.85 12.43
CA VAL A 83 -0.98 -25.78 12.60
C VAL A 83 -0.37 -25.99 11.23
N MET A 84 0.35 -24.98 10.74
CA MET A 84 0.97 -24.98 9.42
C MET A 84 2.20 -24.07 9.40
N SER A 85 3.09 -24.30 8.44
CA SER A 85 4.24 -23.45 8.13
C SER A 85 3.81 -22.19 7.37
N ILE A 86 4.70 -21.20 7.32
CA ILE A 86 4.45 -19.96 6.57
C ILE A 86 4.17 -20.25 5.08
N TRP A 87 4.92 -21.18 4.48
CA TRP A 87 4.74 -21.52 3.07
C TRP A 87 3.39 -22.20 2.81
N GLU A 88 2.95 -23.11 3.70
CA GLU A 88 1.61 -23.71 3.60
C GLU A 88 0.51 -22.64 3.72
N CYS A 89 0.67 -21.62 4.57
CA CYS A 89 -0.24 -20.46 4.60
C CYS A 89 -0.26 -19.74 3.24
N CYS A 90 0.90 -19.48 2.64
CA CYS A 90 0.99 -18.82 1.33
C CYS A 90 0.34 -19.65 0.23
N GLU A 91 0.50 -20.98 0.24
CA GLU A 91 -0.13 -21.87 -0.75
C GLU A 91 -1.66 -21.86 -0.66
N LEU A 92 -2.24 -21.71 0.55
CA LEU A 92 -3.70 -21.55 0.69
C LEU A 92 -4.21 -20.27 0.01
N LEU A 93 -3.38 -19.24 -0.12
CA LEU A 93 -3.72 -17.98 -0.78
C LEU A 93 -3.64 -18.07 -2.31
N ASN A 94 -3.21 -19.21 -2.87
CA ASN A 94 -3.22 -19.44 -4.32
C ASN A 94 -4.64 -19.57 -4.90
N GLU A 95 -5.62 -19.92 -4.06
CA GLU A 95 -7.03 -20.03 -4.47
C GLU A 95 -7.87 -18.83 -4.00
N PHE A 96 -7.24 -17.84 -3.38
CA PHE A 96 -7.93 -16.70 -2.79
C PHE A 96 -7.59 -15.41 -3.53
N VAL A 97 -8.64 -14.68 -3.92
CA VAL A 97 -8.55 -13.38 -4.59
C VAL A 97 -9.27 -12.37 -3.70
N ASP A 98 -8.63 -11.23 -3.43
CA ASP A 98 -9.22 -10.20 -2.55
C ASP A 98 -10.33 -9.44 -3.29
N GLU A 99 -11.56 -9.56 -2.80
CA GLU A 99 -12.75 -8.88 -3.34
C GLU A 99 -12.79 -7.38 -3.03
N SER A 100 -11.99 -6.93 -2.07
CA SER A 100 -11.92 -5.52 -1.65
C SER A 100 -10.94 -4.68 -2.46
N ASP A 101 -10.02 -5.34 -3.19
CA ASP A 101 -8.99 -4.69 -3.98
C ASP A 101 -9.52 -4.35 -5.39
N PRO A 102 -9.56 -3.07 -5.78
CA PRO A 102 -9.93 -2.68 -7.14
C PRO A 102 -8.83 -2.92 -8.18
N ASP A 103 -7.59 -3.16 -7.75
CA ASP A 103 -6.40 -3.18 -8.62
C ASP A 103 -5.94 -4.60 -8.98
N LEU A 104 -6.28 -5.63 -8.19
CA LEU A 104 -5.73 -6.99 -8.32
C LEU A 104 -6.79 -8.05 -8.68
N ASP A 105 -6.56 -8.73 -9.81
CA ASP A 105 -7.29 -9.92 -10.25
C ASP A 105 -6.57 -11.25 -9.98
N GLU A 106 -5.38 -11.16 -9.41
CA GLU A 106 -4.45 -12.26 -9.23
C GLU A 106 -4.62 -12.93 -7.86
N PRO A 107 -4.23 -14.20 -7.71
CA PRO A 107 -4.16 -14.85 -6.41
C PRO A 107 -3.30 -14.08 -5.41
N GLN A 108 -3.71 -14.04 -4.14
CA GLN A 108 -3.02 -13.27 -3.10
C GLN A 108 -1.56 -13.73 -2.88
N ILE A 109 -1.21 -14.98 -3.19
CA ILE A 109 0.20 -15.44 -3.14
C ILE A 109 1.11 -14.61 -4.06
N GLU A 110 0.62 -14.18 -5.23
CA GLU A 110 1.41 -13.36 -6.16
C GLU A 110 1.71 -11.99 -5.55
N HIS A 111 0.72 -11.37 -4.92
CA HIS A 111 0.87 -10.10 -4.21
C HIS A 111 1.93 -10.16 -3.09
N LEU A 112 1.93 -11.23 -2.28
CA LEU A 112 2.91 -11.44 -1.21
C LEU A 112 4.34 -11.53 -1.78
N LEU A 113 4.52 -12.30 -2.85
CA LEU A 113 5.82 -12.47 -3.49
C LEU A 113 6.31 -11.18 -4.17
N GLN A 114 5.42 -10.47 -4.88
CA GLN A 114 5.74 -9.18 -5.52
C GLN A 114 6.19 -8.16 -4.47
N THR A 115 5.50 -8.07 -3.34
CA THR A 115 5.83 -7.17 -2.23
C THR A 115 7.17 -7.53 -1.61
N ALA A 116 7.37 -8.80 -1.26
CA ALA A 116 8.62 -9.26 -0.67
C ALA A 116 9.83 -9.04 -1.60
N GLU A 117 9.70 -9.33 -2.90
CA GLU A 117 10.78 -9.16 -3.87
C GLU A 117 11.08 -7.69 -4.19
N ALA A 118 10.06 -6.82 -4.22
CA ALA A 118 10.27 -5.39 -4.38
C ALA A 118 11.06 -4.81 -3.19
N ILE A 119 10.68 -5.18 -1.97
CA ILE A 119 11.43 -4.79 -0.76
C ILE A 119 12.84 -5.38 -0.80
N ARG A 120 13.01 -6.65 -1.19
CA ARG A 120 14.34 -7.28 -1.29
C ARG A 120 15.26 -6.54 -2.25
N ARG A 121 14.72 -6.04 -3.37
CA ARG A 121 15.48 -5.24 -4.34
C ARG A 121 15.89 -3.89 -3.76
N ASP A 122 14.99 -3.21 -3.06
CA ASP A 122 15.19 -1.83 -2.61
C ASP A 122 15.93 -1.75 -1.26
N TYR A 123 15.82 -2.80 -0.42
CA TYR A 123 16.41 -2.93 0.91
C TYR A 123 17.16 -4.27 1.09
N PRO A 124 18.21 -4.56 0.30
CA PRO A 124 18.80 -5.91 0.21
C PRO A 124 19.43 -6.47 1.49
N ASN A 125 19.68 -5.63 2.50
CA ASN A 125 20.30 -6.05 3.77
C ASN A 125 19.28 -6.19 4.92
N ASP A 126 18.00 -5.88 4.68
CA ASP A 126 16.95 -5.89 5.69
C ASP A 126 16.05 -7.12 5.53
N ASP A 127 16.61 -8.31 5.76
CA ASP A 127 15.92 -9.60 5.57
C ASP A 127 14.58 -9.69 6.31
N TRP A 128 14.49 -9.07 7.50
CA TRP A 128 13.27 -9.01 8.30
C TRP A 128 12.15 -8.22 7.59
N LEU A 129 12.50 -7.23 6.78
CA LEU A 129 11.55 -6.42 6.03
C LEU A 129 11.05 -7.18 4.81
N HIS A 130 11.90 -8.01 4.19
CA HIS A 130 11.46 -8.91 3.11
C HIS A 130 10.43 -9.91 3.65
N LEU A 131 10.72 -10.50 4.82
CA LEU A 131 9.79 -11.41 5.48
C LEU A 131 8.50 -10.70 5.87
N THR A 132 8.58 -9.46 6.36
CA THR A 132 7.39 -8.65 6.67
C THR A 132 6.54 -8.45 5.41
N GLY A 133 7.14 -8.16 4.26
CA GLY A 133 6.44 -8.11 2.98
C GLY A 133 5.77 -9.43 2.57
N LEU A 134 6.34 -10.57 2.96
CA LEU A 134 5.77 -11.88 2.67
C LEU A 134 4.60 -12.26 3.58
N ILE A 135 4.55 -11.76 4.82
CA ILE A 135 3.58 -12.21 5.85
C ILE A 135 2.57 -11.13 6.28
N HIS A 136 2.55 -9.99 5.61
CA HIS A 136 1.66 -8.87 5.93
C HIS A 136 0.18 -9.23 5.74
#